data_AF-A0A2L2XNE1-F1
#
_entry.id   AF-A0A2L2XNE1-F1
#
_cell.length_a   1.000
_cell.length_b   1.000
_cell.length_c   1.000
_cell.angle_alpha   90.00
_cell.angle_beta   90.00
_cell.angle_gamma   90.00
#
_symmetry.space_group_name_H-M   'P 1'
#
loop_
_entity.id
_entity.type
_entity.pdbx_description
1 polymer ?
#
loop_
_entity_poly.entity_id
_entity_poly.type
_entity_poly.pdbx_seq_one_letter_code
_entity_poly.pdbx_strand_id
1 'polypeptide(L)'
;MLNNILSLKKGGKQCFNLPEESVKKLQLIDLQKTSHENLFASYMNRTNEKANELSWEVFMQSYTKLHADELRVIHEAFIALLGEEGLQKVKDSGINFGMSPRQKLMFWCD
;
A
#
# COMPACT_ATOMS: atom_id res chain seq x y z
N MET A 1 7.87 21.92 3.33
CA MET A 1 7.19 20.63 3.56
C MET A 1 8.09 19.67 4.35
N LEU A 2 9.22 19.22 3.80
CA LEU A 2 10.14 18.31 4.48
C LEU A 2 10.54 18.77 5.90
N ASN A 3 10.91 20.03 6.09
CA ASN A 3 11.26 20.57 7.42
C ASN A 3 10.10 20.48 8.43
N ASN A 4 8.84 20.51 7.98
CA ASN A 4 7.67 20.40 8.86
C ASN A 4 7.47 18.94 9.31
N ILE A 5 7.79 17.99 8.43
CA ILE A 5 7.81 16.56 8.77
C ILE A 5 8.96 16.30 9.73
N LEU A 6 10.18 16.70 9.38
CA LEU A 6 11.39 16.48 10.20
C LEU A 6 11.37 17.15 11.58
N SER A 7 10.47 18.13 11.81
CA SER A 7 10.26 18.78 13.10
C SER A 7 9.13 18.16 13.94
N LEU A 8 8.55 17.05 13.48
CA LEU A 8 7.54 16.31 14.23
C LEU A 8 8.10 15.85 15.59
N LYS A 9 7.42 16.26 16.66
CA LYS A 9 7.67 15.78 18.02
C LYS A 9 6.89 14.51 18.29
N LYS A 10 7.27 13.78 19.35
CA LYS A 10 6.54 12.62 19.88
C LYS A 10 5.03 12.88 19.96
N GLY A 11 4.23 11.98 19.40
CA GLY A 11 2.77 12.09 19.28
C GLY A 11 2.26 12.97 18.14
N GLY A 12 3.16 13.69 17.45
CA GLY A 12 2.82 14.53 16.30
C GLY A 12 2.55 13.72 15.04
N LYS A 13 1.65 14.23 14.20
CA LYS A 13 1.28 13.61 12.92
C LYS A 13 1.13 14.66 11.83
N GLN A 14 1.54 14.33 10.61
CA GLN A 14 1.19 15.09 9.40
C GLN A 14 0.59 14.18 8.35
N CYS A 15 -0.43 14.68 7.66
CA CYS A 15 -1.14 13.96 6.61
C CYS A 15 -1.17 14.81 5.34
N PHE A 16 -0.86 14.17 4.22
CA PHE A 16 -0.91 14.77 2.90
C PHE A 16 -1.86 13.95 2.01
N ASN A 17 -2.56 14.62 1.12
CA ASN A 17 -3.41 13.93 0.16
C ASN A 17 -2.53 13.16 -0.83
N LEU A 18 -2.99 11.99 -1.27
CA LEU A 18 -2.32 11.27 -2.35
C LEU A 18 -2.43 12.05 -3.66
N PRO A 19 -1.40 12.01 -4.52
CA PRO A 19 -1.53 12.45 -5.90
C PRO A 19 -2.67 11.70 -6.60
N GLU A 20 -3.45 12.41 -7.42
CA GLU A 20 -4.64 11.83 -8.09
C GLU A 20 -4.30 10.58 -8.92
N GLU A 21 -3.15 10.58 -9.58
CA GLU A 21 -2.67 9.42 -10.34
C GLU A 21 -2.44 8.20 -9.45
N SER A 22 -1.82 8.39 -8.28
CA SER A 22 -1.62 7.31 -7.30
C SER A 22 -2.95 6.79 -6.76
N VAL A 23 -3.93 7.68 -6.52
CA VAL A 23 -5.29 7.28 -6.10
C VAL A 23 -5.92 6.35 -7.14
N LYS A 24 -5.89 6.73 -8.42
CA LYS A 24 -6.45 5.92 -9.52
C LYS A 24 -5.77 4.56 -9.63
N LYS A 25 -4.44 4.51 -9.52
CA LYS A 25 -3.67 3.24 -9.53
C LYS A 25 -4.05 2.33 -8.37
N LEU A 26 -4.15 2.87 -7.15
CA LEU A 26 -4.56 2.08 -5.98
C LEU A 26 -5.99 1.56 -6.10
N GLN A 27 -6.92 2.39 -6.58
CA GLN A 27 -8.30 1.96 -6.86
C GLN A 27 -8.36 0.81 -7.87
N LEU A 28 -7.54 0.84 -8.92
CA LEU A 28 -7.48 -0.25 -9.88
C LEU A 28 -6.94 -1.55 -9.24
N ILE A 29 -5.91 -1.45 -8.40
CA ILE A 29 -5.35 -2.59 -7.67
C ILE A 29 -6.40 -3.19 -6.71
N ASP A 30 -7.13 -2.36 -5.98
CA ASP A 30 -8.20 -2.81 -5.08
C ASP A 30 -9.32 -3.55 -5.83
N LEU A 31 -9.71 -3.06 -7.01
CA LEU A 31 -10.66 -3.74 -7.88
C LEU A 31 -10.11 -5.10 -8.35
N GLN A 32 -8.83 -5.17 -8.70
CA GLN A 32 -8.19 -6.43 -9.11
C GLN A 32 -8.15 -7.45 -7.97
N LYS A 33 -7.81 -7.03 -6.74
CA LYS A 33 -7.82 -7.90 -5.55
C LYS A 33 -9.22 -8.46 -5.29
N THR A 34 -10.22 -7.58 -5.26
CA THR A 34 -11.63 -7.96 -5.06
C THR A 34 -12.09 -8.95 -6.14
N SER A 35 -11.72 -8.72 -7.40
CA SER A 35 -12.04 -9.63 -8.50
C SER A 35 -11.37 -11.00 -8.33
N HIS A 36 -10.12 -11.04 -7.90
CA HIS A 36 -9.39 -12.30 -7.67
C HIS A 36 -10.00 -13.10 -6.50
N GLU A 37 -10.31 -12.43 -5.40
CA GLU A 37 -10.95 -13.06 -4.23
C GLU A 37 -12.30 -13.68 -4.60
N ASN A 38 -13.13 -12.97 -5.37
CA ASN A 38 -14.42 -13.46 -5.81
C ASN A 38 -14.31 -14.66 -6.76
N LEU A 39 -13.35 -14.63 -7.69
CA LEU A 39 -13.10 -15.76 -8.60
C LEU A 39 -12.61 -16.99 -7.84
N PHE A 40 -11.69 -16.80 -6.88
CA PHE A 40 -11.18 -17.88 -6.05
C PHE A 40 -12.29 -18.51 -5.20
N ALA A 41 -13.09 -17.70 -4.51
CA ALA A 41 -14.24 -18.19 -3.73
C ALA A 41 -15.25 -18.96 -4.61
N SER A 42 -15.54 -18.44 -5.81
CA SER A 42 -16.44 -19.10 -6.77
C SER A 42 -15.90 -20.44 -7.26
N TYR A 43 -14.57 -20.56 -7.44
CA TYR A 43 -13.91 -21.78 -7.85
C TYR A 43 -13.91 -22.83 -6.73
N MET A 44 -13.45 -22.46 -5.53
CA MET A 44 -13.36 -23.34 -4.36
C MET A 44 -14.72 -23.95 -3.98
N ASN A 45 -15.81 -23.20 -4.15
CA ASN A 45 -17.16 -23.68 -3.87
C ASN A 45 -17.67 -24.75 -4.87
N ARG A 46 -16.95 -25.02 -5.97
CA ARG A 46 -17.37 -25.94 -7.04
C ARG A 46 -16.52 -27.20 -7.14
N THR A 47 -15.41 -27.32 -6.41
CA THR A 47 -14.36 -28.33 -6.67
C THR A 47 -14.00 -29.20 -5.46
N ASN A 48 -13.51 -30.42 -5.75
CA ASN A 48 -13.04 -31.41 -4.77
C ASN A 48 -11.65 -31.01 -4.18
N GLU A 49 -11.32 -31.51 -2.98
CA GLU A 49 -10.21 -31.06 -2.12
C GLU A 49 -8.82 -30.96 -2.79
N LYS A 50 -8.46 -31.89 -3.70
CA LYS A 50 -7.14 -31.84 -4.38
C LYS A 50 -7.01 -30.75 -5.45
N ALA A 51 -8.11 -30.31 -6.05
CA ALA A 51 -8.09 -29.14 -6.94
C ALA A 51 -7.93 -27.84 -6.13
N ASN A 52 -8.32 -27.85 -4.85
CA ASN A 52 -8.33 -26.69 -3.99
C ASN A 52 -6.91 -26.25 -3.57
N GLU A 53 -5.97 -27.18 -3.38
CA GLU A 53 -4.58 -26.87 -2.99
C GLU A 53 -3.81 -26.13 -4.09
N LEU A 54 -3.82 -26.63 -5.33
CA LEU A 54 -3.15 -25.98 -6.47
C LEU A 54 -3.76 -24.60 -6.77
N SER A 55 -5.09 -24.48 -6.66
CA SER A 55 -5.79 -23.21 -6.85
C SER A 55 -5.48 -22.19 -5.76
N TRP A 56 -5.24 -22.64 -4.52
CA TRP A 56 -4.81 -21.77 -3.43
C TRP A 56 -3.41 -21.18 -3.66
N GLU A 57 -2.45 -22.01 -4.08
CA GLU A 57 -1.08 -21.52 -4.35
C GLU A 57 -1.06 -20.46 -5.46
N VAL A 58 -1.76 -20.72 -6.57
CA VAL A 58 -1.86 -19.76 -7.70
C VAL A 58 -2.56 -18.47 -7.26
N PHE A 59 -3.62 -18.58 -6.47
CA PHE A 59 -4.29 -17.41 -5.89
C PHE A 59 -3.32 -16.60 -5.02
N MET A 60 -2.61 -17.24 -4.09
CA MET A 60 -1.66 -16.58 -3.19
C MET A 60 -0.52 -15.90 -3.96
N GLN A 61 -0.01 -16.51 -5.03
CA GLN A 61 1.01 -15.89 -5.88
C GLN A 61 0.48 -14.61 -6.56
N SER A 62 -0.72 -14.66 -7.16
CA SER A 62 -1.33 -13.48 -7.81
C SER A 62 -1.63 -12.39 -6.78
N TYR A 63 -2.20 -12.76 -5.64
CA TYR A 63 -2.54 -11.84 -4.57
C TYR A 63 -1.31 -11.16 -3.97
N THR A 64 -0.22 -11.92 -3.76
CA THR A 64 1.08 -11.39 -3.32
C THR A 64 1.63 -10.37 -4.31
N LYS A 65 1.50 -10.62 -5.62
CA LYS A 65 1.92 -9.66 -6.65
C LYS A 65 1.13 -8.36 -6.58
N LEU A 66 -0.20 -8.43 -6.41
CA LEU A 66 -1.04 -7.24 -6.26
C LEU A 66 -0.68 -6.42 -5.01
N HIS A 67 -0.31 -7.07 -3.90
CA HIS A 67 0.21 -6.38 -2.72
C HIS A 67 1.56 -5.72 -2.97
N ALA A 68 2.47 -6.37 -3.69
CA ALA A 68 3.74 -5.75 -4.05
C ALA A 68 3.53 -4.50 -4.92
N ASP A 69 2.60 -4.56 -5.88
CA ASP A 69 2.25 -3.41 -6.72
C ASP A 69 1.62 -2.27 -5.91
N GLU A 70 0.74 -2.58 -4.94
CA GLU A 70 0.18 -1.59 -4.02
C GLU A 70 1.27 -0.87 -3.22
N LEU A 71 2.18 -1.62 -2.61
CA LEU A 71 3.30 -1.06 -1.83
C LEU A 71 4.20 -0.19 -2.69
N ARG A 72 4.45 -0.60 -3.94
CA ARG A 72 5.23 0.18 -4.90
C ARG A 72 4.56 1.51 -5.24
N VAL A 73 3.25 1.52 -5.51
CA VAL A 73 2.51 2.77 -5.81
C VAL A 73 2.52 3.72 -4.61
N ILE A 74 2.39 3.19 -3.39
CA ILE A 74 2.49 4.00 -2.16
C ILE A 74 3.90 4.59 -2.02
N HIS A 75 4.94 3.79 -2.25
CA HIS A 75 6.32 4.25 -2.17
C HIS A 75 6.63 5.34 -3.22
N GLU A 76 6.17 5.15 -4.46
CA GLU A 76 6.25 6.16 -5.52
C GLU A 76 5.54 7.45 -5.11
N ALA A 77 4.39 7.39 -4.44
CA ALA A 77 3.69 8.57 -3.96
C ALA A 77 4.49 9.33 -2.88
N PHE A 78 5.20 8.62 -2.00
CA PHE A 78 6.11 9.24 -1.04
C PHE A 78 7.31 9.92 -1.71
N ILE A 79 7.90 9.26 -2.71
CA ILE A 79 8.99 9.84 -3.52
C ILE A 79 8.50 11.07 -4.27
N ALA A 80 7.31 11.03 -4.88
CA ALA A 80 6.74 12.17 -5.57
C ALA A 80 6.52 13.38 -4.63
N LEU A 81 6.19 13.12 -3.35
CA LEU A 81 5.97 14.16 -2.37
C LEU A 81 7.27 14.80 -1.83
N LEU A 82 8.30 13.99 -1.58
CA LEU A 82 9.51 14.43 -0.85
C LEU A 82 10.81 14.39 -1.65
N GLY A 83 10.81 13.74 -2.81
CA GLY A 83 12.02 13.25 -3.48
C GLY A 83 12.65 12.06 -2.76
N GLU A 84 13.52 11.32 -3.44
CA GLU A 84 14.22 10.16 -2.87
C GLU A 84 15.09 10.57 -1.66
N GLU A 85 15.86 11.65 -1.79
CA GLU A 85 16.68 12.18 -0.69
C GLU A 85 15.84 12.64 0.50
N GLY A 86 14.68 13.24 0.25
CA GLY A 86 13.78 13.68 1.31
C GLY A 86 13.19 12.50 2.07
N LEU A 87 12.80 11.43 1.36
CA LEU A 87 12.29 10.21 1.97
C LEU A 87 13.38 9.50 2.79
N GLN A 88 14.63 9.49 2.32
CA GLN A 88 15.74 8.92 3.08
C GLN A 88 16.00 9.71 4.38
N LYS A 89 15.99 11.04 4.32
CA LYS A 89 16.11 11.88 5.53
C LYS A 89 15.00 11.60 6.55
N VAL A 90 13.77 11.36 6.10
CA VAL A 90 12.66 10.97 7.00
C VAL A 90 12.95 9.63 7.67
N LYS A 91 13.39 8.61 6.91
CA LYS A 91 13.79 7.30 7.46
C LYS A 91 14.87 7.43 8.52
N ASP A 92 15.91 8.22 8.25
CA ASP A 92 17.05 8.41 9.15
C ASP A 92 16.68 9.21 10.41
N SER A 93 15.62 10.02 10.35
CA SER A 93 15.16 10.85 11.47
C SER A 93 14.30 10.11 12.51
N GLY A 94 14.02 8.81 12.31
CA GLY A 94 13.13 8.04 13.19
C GLY A 94 11.64 8.38 13.06
N ILE A 95 11.27 9.09 11.98
CA ILE A 95 9.88 9.38 11.65
C ILE A 95 9.31 8.20 10.89
N ASN A 96 8.21 7.66 11.39
CA ASN A 96 7.45 6.63 10.71
C ASN A 96 6.61 7.25 9.58
N PHE A 97 6.40 6.50 8.51
CA PHE A 97 5.51 6.88 7.43
C PHE A 97 4.69 5.70 6.93
N GLY A 98 3.54 6.00 6.34
CA GLY A 98 2.60 4.99 5.88
C GLY A 98 1.29 5.59 5.41
N MET A 99 0.30 4.74 5.18
CA MET A 99 -1.01 5.16 4.71
C MET A 99 -2.01 5.23 5.86
N SER A 100 -2.78 6.32 5.93
CA SER A 100 -3.94 6.39 6.82
C SER A 100 -5.11 5.57 6.23
N PRO A 101 -6.10 5.15 7.07
CA PRO A 101 -7.32 4.48 6.60
C PRO A 101 -8.14 5.30 5.60
N ARG A 102 -7.95 6.63 5.55
CA ARG A 102 -8.58 7.55 4.59
C ARG A 102 -7.73 7.76 3.33
N GLN A 103 -6.81 6.83 3.04
CA GLN A 103 -5.89 6.89 1.90
C GLN A 103 -5.15 8.24 1.82
N LYS A 104 -4.46 8.59 2.91
CA LYS A 104 -3.56 9.75 2.98
C LYS A 104 -2.15 9.30 3.32
N LEU A 105 -1.15 9.93 2.71
CA LEU A 105 0.24 9.78 3.10
C LEU A 105 0.40 10.38 4.50
N MET A 106 0.86 9.58 5.45
CA MET A 106 0.96 9.95 6.85
C MET A 106 2.40 9.82 7.32
N PHE A 107 2.84 10.79 8.12
CA PHE A 107 4.11 10.80 8.85
C PHE A 107 3.83 10.97 10.33
N TRP A 108 4.49 10.20 11.21
CA TRP A 108 4.29 10.28 12.66
C TRP A 108 5.53 9.91 13.48
N CYS A 109 5.57 10.39 14.72
CA CYS A 109 6.56 10.00 15.72
C CYS A 109 5.85 9.35 16.91
N ASP A 110 6.28 8.14 17.28
CA ASP A 110 5.74 7.40 18.44
C ASP A 110 6.19 7.97 19.79
#